data_AF-A0A0R1YT19-F1
#
_entry.id   AF-A0A0R1YT19-F1
#
_cell.length_a   1.000
_cell.length_b   1.000
_cell.length_c   1.000
_cell.angle_alpha   90.00
_cell.angle_beta   90.00
_cell.angle_gamma   90.00
#
_symmetry.space_group_name_H-M   'P 1'
#
loop_
_entity.id
_entity.type
_entity.pdbx_description
1 polymer ?
#
loop_
_entity_poly.entity_id
_entity_poly.type
_entity_poly.pdbx_seq_one_letter_code
_entity_poly.pdbx_strand_id
1 'polypeptide(L)'
;MGKSPQQEVFKKINQAKTDELKKVLLNLSALHPQMAQMILAVFNNQPVDLEVKTDEQDQYDFPQNERVTSEELQVDEKAIESEIRHIRGVISNEIRIGNESGWTYSEIQHLNHFFLDFLTEIIGPTGHAEVPFQLGFPSLLIIIKNLMVVYRDNTYENNDILQTIEETFDALEEFVFQYAGRLNVKLQKKYLKQALKLFGSNAFQGYDNLRYEFIESIHEMITRDVADEVIAASDKLVKNADFWDNGDRKTQHIILRIMIAVQTGQIGLAKEIATANMDIDDIRQQWVSFLESQENFDEAEKILLEAPRNNAWQKERWDDSLTGLYVMSDQKAKVIPLLRKRVLSHQTNAYELYKNIMIDDNLWEKIYPNFLKEMEKKLTRYEFGDILVTEKEYSKLLDQLKKYNSAPMIRKYLPELYPHRKKEVAALYYDKVVVPESKKDSANAPRQLRKDLDDFFEVSGDGKLVQRWIKQLQLQLADKPEFLEFLSLATRNIEMSKKDY
;
A
#
# COMPACT_ATOMS: atom_id res chain seq x y z
N MET A 1 -2.68 23.34 20.47
CA MET A 1 -3.86 22.46 20.34
C MET A 1 -4.98 23.27 19.70
N GLY A 2 -5.21 23.07 18.41
CA GLY A 2 -6.32 23.72 17.68
C GLY A 2 -7.66 23.12 18.11
N LYS A 3 -8.71 23.95 18.16
CA LYS A 3 -10.07 23.51 18.49
C LYS A 3 -10.63 22.71 17.31
N SER A 4 -11.42 21.66 17.56
CA SER A 4 -11.97 20.85 16.47
C SER A 4 -12.96 21.68 15.64
N PRO A 5 -13.05 21.47 14.31
CA PRO A 5 -14.00 22.17 13.44
C PRO A 5 -15.45 22.10 13.96
N GLN A 6 -15.82 20.96 14.58
CA GLN A 6 -17.12 20.76 15.21
C GLN A 6 -17.37 21.74 16.36
N GLN A 7 -16.37 21.98 17.22
CA GLN A 7 -16.50 22.93 18.33
C GLN A 7 -16.64 24.39 17.85
N GLU A 8 -16.01 24.75 16.74
CA GLU A 8 -16.20 26.06 16.12
C GLU A 8 -17.58 26.23 15.50
N VAL A 9 -18.11 25.18 14.87
CA VAL A 9 -19.47 25.16 14.33
C VAL A 9 -20.50 25.33 15.45
N PHE A 10 -20.40 24.55 16.53
CA PHE A 10 -21.29 24.69 17.70
C PHE A 10 -21.21 26.07 18.34
N LYS A 11 -20.00 26.64 18.45
CA LYS A 11 -19.83 27.99 18.98
C LYS A 11 -20.48 29.05 18.08
N LYS A 12 -20.34 28.94 16.75
CA LYS A 12 -20.97 29.85 15.79
C LYS A 12 -22.49 29.75 15.82
N ILE A 13 -23.04 28.54 15.89
CA ILE A 13 -24.49 28.31 15.99
C ILE A 13 -25.07 28.96 17.26
N ASN A 14 -24.40 28.80 18.41
CA ASN A 14 -24.84 29.38 19.69
C ASN A 14 -24.71 30.91 19.76
N GLN A 15 -23.95 31.53 18.85
CA GLN A 15 -23.71 32.97 18.79
C GLN A 15 -24.43 33.66 17.64
N ALA A 16 -25.02 32.90 16.72
CA ALA A 16 -25.70 33.41 15.54
C ALA A 16 -26.99 34.15 15.93
N LYS A 17 -27.29 35.24 15.20
CA LYS A 17 -28.58 35.92 15.31
C LYS A 17 -29.67 35.07 14.67
N THR A 18 -30.92 35.24 15.10
CA THR A 18 -32.07 34.44 14.65
C THR A 18 -32.20 34.33 13.13
N ASP A 19 -31.88 35.40 12.40
CA ASP A 19 -31.96 35.44 10.94
C ASP A 19 -30.85 34.62 10.24
N GLU A 20 -29.65 34.56 10.82
CA GLU A 20 -28.54 33.72 10.31
C GLU A 20 -28.80 32.24 10.58
N LEU A 21 -29.30 31.92 11.78
CA LEU A 21 -29.76 30.57 12.13
C LEU A 21 -30.85 30.09 11.17
N LYS A 22 -31.83 30.95 10.86
CA LYS A 22 -32.89 30.66 9.89
C LYS A 22 -32.33 30.34 8.51
N LYS A 23 -31.32 31.09 8.05
CA LYS A 23 -30.69 30.88 6.74
C LYS A 23 -29.88 29.59 6.68
N VAL A 24 -29.16 29.25 7.75
CA VAL A 24 -28.41 27.99 7.87
C VAL A 24 -29.36 26.79 7.86
N LEU A 25 -30.46 26.85 8.63
CA LEU A 25 -31.45 25.78 8.68
C LEU A 25 -32.17 25.57 7.35
N LEU A 26 -32.49 26.65 6.63
CA LEU A 26 -33.08 26.58 5.28
C LEU A 26 -32.13 25.92 4.27
N ASN A 27 -30.84 26.26 4.32
CA ASN A 27 -29.84 25.65 3.45
C ASN A 27 -29.65 24.15 3.78
N LEU A 28 -29.59 23.80 5.07
CA LEU A 28 -29.44 22.39 5.50
C LEU A 28 -30.66 21.53 5.15
N SER A 29 -31.88 22.09 5.26
CA SER A 29 -33.10 21.38 4.85
C SER A 29 -33.19 21.19 3.33
N ALA A 30 -32.53 22.05 2.54
CA ALA A 30 -32.52 21.94 1.09
C ALA A 30 -31.52 20.90 0.57
N LEU A 31 -30.54 20.50 1.38
CA LEU A 31 -29.50 19.54 0.97
C LEU A 31 -29.99 18.09 0.97
N HIS A 32 -30.90 17.72 1.87
CA HIS A 32 -31.44 16.36 1.93
C HIS A 32 -32.82 16.27 2.62
N PRO A 33 -33.78 15.47 2.11
CA PRO A 33 -35.11 15.34 2.71
C PRO A 33 -35.10 14.84 4.17
N GLN A 34 -34.19 13.93 4.53
CA GLN A 34 -34.08 13.43 5.91
C GLN A 34 -33.53 14.50 6.87
N MET A 35 -32.64 15.38 6.39
CA MET A 35 -32.14 16.53 7.16
C MET A 35 -33.26 17.53 7.43
N ALA A 36 -34.14 17.78 6.45
CA ALA A 36 -35.34 18.58 6.63
C ALA A 36 -36.28 17.97 7.68
N GLN A 37 -36.50 16.66 7.64
CA GLN A 37 -37.34 15.94 8.61
C GLN A 37 -36.74 15.98 10.03
N MET A 38 -35.43 15.80 10.18
CA MET A 38 -34.75 15.91 11.48
C MET A 38 -34.86 17.33 12.06
N ILE A 39 -34.65 18.36 11.23
CA ILE A 39 -34.80 19.76 11.65
C ILE A 39 -36.25 19.99 12.12
N LEU A 40 -37.25 19.53 11.36
CA LEU A 40 -38.66 19.65 11.73
C LEU A 40 -39.00 18.91 13.04
N ALA A 41 -38.48 17.70 13.23
CA ALA A 41 -38.70 16.93 14.44
C ALA A 41 -38.11 17.64 15.68
N VAL A 42 -36.91 18.21 15.57
CA VAL A 42 -36.29 19.02 16.63
C VAL A 42 -37.12 20.27 16.95
N PHE A 43 -37.61 21.00 15.94
CA PHE A 43 -38.47 22.18 16.16
C PHE A 43 -39.82 21.83 16.80
N ASN A 44 -40.37 20.66 16.47
CA ASN A 44 -41.64 20.18 17.00
C ASN A 44 -41.49 19.37 18.30
N ASN A 45 -40.27 19.27 18.83
CA ASN A 45 -39.92 18.51 20.04
C ASN A 45 -40.39 17.04 19.97
N GLN A 46 -40.33 16.48 18.76
CA GLN A 46 -40.69 15.09 18.47
C GLN A 46 -39.44 14.19 18.59
N PRO A 47 -39.58 12.94 19.08
CA PRO A 47 -38.49 11.99 19.10
C PRO A 47 -37.97 11.78 17.68
N VAL A 48 -36.66 11.91 17.49
CA VAL A 48 -36.01 11.55 16.23
C VAL A 48 -35.65 10.08 16.31
N ASP A 49 -36.55 9.21 15.86
CA ASP A 49 -36.21 7.81 15.63
C ASP A 49 -35.38 7.74 14.34
N LEU A 50 -34.07 7.63 14.49
CA LEU A 50 -33.19 7.24 13.39
C LEU A 50 -33.44 5.76 13.13
N GLU A 51 -34.44 5.46 12.29
CA GLU A 51 -34.54 4.15 11.65
C GLU A 51 -33.32 3.98 10.73
N VAL A 52 -32.23 3.46 11.27
CA VAL A 52 -31.27 2.72 10.47
C VAL A 52 -31.96 1.40 10.15
N LYS A 53 -32.71 1.37 9.04
CA LYS A 53 -33.12 0.10 8.44
C LYS A 53 -31.88 -0.54 7.84
N THR A 54 -31.20 -1.33 8.65
CA THR A 54 -30.48 -2.51 8.19
C THR A 54 -31.52 -3.55 7.77
N ASP A 55 -31.33 -4.12 6.57
CA ASP A 55 -32.02 -5.28 6.01
C ASP A 55 -33.39 -5.03 5.36
N GLU A 56 -33.37 -4.48 4.15
CA GLU A 56 -33.97 -5.18 3.01
C GLU A 56 -32.91 -5.23 1.91
N GLN A 57 -32.87 -6.34 1.18
CA GLN A 57 -32.01 -6.56 0.03
C GLN A 57 -32.13 -5.38 -0.93
N ASP A 58 -31.17 -4.46 -0.91
CA ASP A 58 -30.86 -3.66 -2.08
C ASP A 58 -30.24 -4.65 -3.09
N GLN A 59 -31.13 -5.37 -3.79
CA GLN A 59 -30.99 -5.38 -5.23
C GLN A 59 -30.61 -3.95 -5.58
N TYR A 60 -29.39 -3.75 -6.09
CA TYR A 60 -29.12 -2.60 -6.91
C TYR A 60 -30.17 -2.64 -8.01
N ASP A 61 -31.35 -2.08 -7.73
CA ASP A 61 -32.19 -1.45 -8.72
C ASP A 61 -31.26 -0.37 -9.25
N PHE A 62 -30.48 -0.77 -10.26
CA PHE A 62 -30.05 0.13 -11.30
C PHE A 62 -31.21 1.10 -11.48
N PRO A 63 -31.00 2.42 -11.32
CA PRO A 63 -31.94 3.35 -11.86
C PRO A 63 -32.02 3.02 -13.35
N GLN A 64 -33.04 2.27 -13.72
CA GLN A 64 -33.44 2.03 -15.09
C GLN A 64 -33.82 3.40 -15.61
N ASN A 65 -32.85 4.05 -16.26
CA ASN A 65 -33.07 5.12 -17.21
C ASN A 65 -34.20 6.10 -16.84
N GLU A 66 -34.03 6.89 -15.79
CA GLU A 66 -34.35 8.30 -15.97
C GLU A 66 -33.10 8.95 -16.57
N ARG A 67 -32.93 8.71 -17.87
CA ARG A 67 -32.14 9.61 -18.71
C ARG A 67 -32.73 10.98 -18.47
N VAL A 68 -32.06 11.79 -17.65
CA VAL A 68 -32.34 13.21 -17.54
C VAL A 68 -32.37 13.71 -18.98
N THR A 69 -33.57 14.08 -19.42
CA THR A 69 -33.80 14.59 -20.76
C THR A 69 -33.02 15.86 -20.89
N SER A 70 -31.86 15.75 -21.54
CA SER A 70 -31.15 16.80 -22.29
C SER A 70 -31.64 18.22 -21.99
N GLU A 71 -31.23 18.78 -20.85
CA GLU A 71 -30.64 20.09 -20.96
C GLU A 71 -29.28 19.82 -21.60
N GLU A 72 -29.16 20.15 -22.89
CA GLU A 72 -27.83 20.42 -23.42
C GLU A 72 -27.17 21.33 -22.39
N LEU A 73 -26.14 20.83 -21.69
CA LEU A 73 -25.18 21.71 -21.03
C LEU A 73 -24.71 22.63 -22.14
N GLN A 74 -25.34 23.81 -22.28
CA GLN A 74 -25.06 24.82 -23.28
C GLN A 74 -23.73 25.46 -22.90
N VAL A 75 -22.67 24.67 -23.04
CA VAL A 75 -21.32 25.14 -22.88
C VAL A 75 -20.90 25.68 -24.24
N ASP A 76 -20.35 26.90 -24.25
CA ASP A 76 -19.82 27.49 -25.47
C ASP A 76 -18.64 26.64 -25.97
N GLU A 77 -18.88 25.81 -26.98
CA GLU A 77 -17.87 24.90 -27.54
C GLU A 77 -16.62 25.66 -28.02
N LYS A 78 -16.77 26.92 -28.50
CA LYS A 78 -15.62 27.72 -28.93
C LYS A 78 -14.80 28.21 -27.74
N ALA A 79 -15.47 28.58 -26.64
CA ALA A 79 -14.78 28.93 -25.40
C ALA A 79 -14.01 27.72 -24.86
N ILE A 80 -14.63 26.55 -24.83
CA ILE A 80 -13.98 25.29 -24.39
C ILE A 80 -12.78 24.93 -25.27
N GLU A 81 -12.92 25.03 -26.60
CA GLU A 81 -11.80 24.76 -27.51
C GLU A 81 -10.67 25.78 -27.37
N SER A 82 -11.01 27.05 -27.13
CA SER A 82 -10.02 28.10 -26.86
C SER A 82 -9.26 27.81 -25.56
N GLU A 83 -9.99 27.41 -24.51
CA GLU A 83 -9.40 27.09 -23.21
C GLU A 83 -8.50 25.86 -23.29
N ILE A 84 -8.96 24.76 -23.90
CA ILE A 84 -8.13 23.58 -24.14
C ILE A 84 -6.85 23.93 -24.91
N ARG A 85 -6.92 24.87 -25.86
CA ARG A 85 -5.73 25.35 -26.59
C ARG A 85 -4.80 26.15 -25.69
N HIS A 86 -5.35 27.00 -24.82
CA HIS A 86 -4.59 27.73 -23.82
C HIS A 86 -3.85 26.77 -22.88
N ILE A 87 -4.56 25.81 -22.29
CA ILE A 87 -4.02 24.77 -21.40
C ILE A 87 -2.87 24.01 -22.05
N ARG A 88 -3.05 23.55 -23.30
CA ARG A 88 -1.95 22.91 -24.06
C ARG A 88 -0.75 23.83 -24.22
N GLY A 89 -0.97 25.12 -24.45
CA GLY A 89 0.09 26.12 -24.58
C GLY A 89 0.88 26.30 -23.30
N VAL A 90 0.19 26.43 -22.16
CA VAL A 90 0.82 26.57 -20.84
C VAL A 90 1.63 25.32 -20.50
N ILE A 91 1.04 24.13 -20.60
CA ILE A 91 1.75 22.86 -20.33
C ILE A 91 2.97 22.72 -21.26
N SER A 92 2.82 23.00 -22.55
CA SER A 92 3.94 22.90 -23.50
C SER A 92 5.09 23.85 -23.16
N ASN A 93 4.79 25.02 -22.59
CA ASN A 93 5.81 25.95 -22.13
C ASN A 93 6.58 25.39 -20.93
N GLU A 94 5.89 24.83 -19.94
CA GLU A 94 6.53 24.23 -18.76
C GLU A 94 7.40 23.02 -19.14
N ILE A 95 6.91 22.16 -20.04
CA ILE A 95 7.69 21.05 -20.58
C ILE A 95 8.91 21.53 -21.36
N ARG A 96 8.79 22.61 -22.14
CA ARG A 96 9.92 23.21 -22.86
C ARG A 96 10.99 23.73 -21.89
N ILE A 97 10.58 24.40 -20.81
CA ILE A 97 11.50 24.90 -19.78
C ILE A 97 12.28 23.73 -19.16
N GLY A 98 11.59 22.66 -18.77
CA GLY A 98 12.24 21.46 -18.20
C GLY A 98 13.19 20.76 -19.18
N ASN A 99 12.82 20.68 -20.46
CA ASN A 99 13.70 20.11 -21.49
C ASN A 99 14.96 20.97 -21.74
N GLU A 100 14.84 22.30 -21.70
CA GLU A 100 15.97 23.23 -21.86
C GLU A 100 16.93 23.19 -20.68
N SER A 101 16.43 22.92 -19.46
CA SER A 101 17.26 22.79 -18.25
C SER A 101 17.79 21.39 -18.00
N GLY A 102 17.28 20.38 -18.72
CA GLY A 102 17.66 18.98 -18.54
C GLY A 102 17.07 18.34 -17.29
N TRP A 103 15.87 18.77 -16.87
CA TRP A 103 15.11 18.16 -15.76
C TRP A 103 15.90 18.07 -14.44
N THR A 104 16.49 19.20 -14.05
CA THR A 104 17.02 19.43 -12.70
C THR A 104 15.97 19.10 -11.62
N TYR A 105 16.41 18.69 -10.42
CA TYR A 105 15.50 18.39 -9.29
C TYR A 105 14.51 19.54 -9.02
N SER A 106 14.98 20.79 -9.05
CA SER A 106 14.12 21.95 -8.82
C SER A 106 13.04 22.10 -9.88
N GLU A 107 13.35 21.78 -11.14
CA GLU A 107 12.43 21.86 -12.26
C GLU A 107 11.42 20.73 -12.22
N ILE A 108 11.80 19.54 -11.73
CA ILE A 108 10.84 18.46 -11.49
C ILE A 108 9.88 18.83 -10.36
N GLN A 109 10.38 19.37 -9.25
CA GLN A 109 9.52 19.86 -8.18
C GLN A 109 8.57 20.96 -8.68
N HIS A 110 9.08 21.89 -9.50
CA HIS A 110 8.26 22.94 -10.10
C HIS A 110 7.16 22.36 -10.99
N LEU A 111 7.50 21.39 -11.85
CA LEU A 111 6.54 20.72 -12.71
C LEU A 111 5.45 20.01 -11.91
N ASN A 112 5.81 19.31 -10.84
CA ASN A 112 4.84 18.62 -9.98
C ASN A 112 3.89 19.63 -9.33
N HIS A 113 4.42 20.68 -8.71
CA HIS A 113 3.57 21.73 -8.11
C HIS A 113 2.65 22.37 -9.16
N PHE A 114 3.18 22.67 -10.36
CA PHE A 114 2.38 23.19 -11.47
C PHE A 114 1.21 22.27 -11.82
N PHE A 115 1.44 20.96 -11.95
CA PHE A 115 0.36 20.02 -12.25
C PHE A 115 -0.61 19.83 -11.08
N LEU A 116 -0.13 19.79 -9.83
CA LEU A 116 -1.00 19.68 -8.65
C LEU A 116 -1.90 20.90 -8.46
N ASP A 117 -1.35 22.10 -8.68
CA ASP A 117 -2.14 23.34 -8.69
C ASP A 117 -3.20 23.26 -9.81
N PHE A 118 -2.81 22.78 -11.00
CA PHE A 118 -3.73 22.58 -12.11
C PHE A 118 -4.85 21.57 -11.78
N LEU A 119 -4.51 20.45 -11.14
CA LEU A 119 -5.49 19.46 -10.69
C LEU A 119 -6.48 20.08 -9.71
N THR A 120 -6.00 20.93 -8.80
CA THR A 120 -6.86 21.64 -7.81
C THR A 120 -7.85 22.60 -8.48
N GLU A 121 -7.52 23.13 -9.67
CA GLU A 121 -8.45 23.93 -10.47
C GLU A 121 -9.53 23.10 -11.17
N ILE A 122 -9.28 21.80 -11.42
CA ILE A 122 -10.24 20.87 -12.04
C ILE A 122 -11.11 20.20 -10.97
N ILE A 123 -10.47 19.66 -9.94
CA ILE A 123 -11.04 19.00 -8.77
C ILE A 123 -10.70 19.87 -7.57
N GLY A 124 -11.71 20.56 -7.03
CA GLY A 124 -11.51 21.46 -5.89
C GLY A 124 -11.04 20.71 -4.63
N PRO A 125 -10.63 21.43 -3.57
CA PRO A 125 -10.14 20.83 -2.32
C PRO A 125 -11.15 19.92 -1.59
N THR A 126 -12.42 19.99 -1.97
CA THR A 126 -13.52 19.16 -1.46
C THR A 126 -13.73 17.87 -2.26
N GLY A 127 -12.96 17.66 -3.33
CA GLY A 127 -13.11 16.54 -4.27
C GLY A 127 -14.15 16.79 -5.36
N HIS A 128 -14.84 17.93 -5.37
CA HIS A 128 -15.85 18.23 -6.40
C HIS A 128 -15.23 18.81 -7.66
N ALA A 129 -15.79 18.42 -8.82
CA ALA A 129 -15.42 19.02 -10.09
C ALA A 129 -15.81 20.52 -10.14
N GLU A 130 -14.82 21.38 -10.40
CA GLU A 130 -14.99 22.83 -10.50
C GLU A 130 -15.19 23.30 -11.96
N VAL A 131 -14.94 22.40 -12.93
CA VAL A 131 -15.05 22.69 -14.36
C VAL A 131 -16.03 21.74 -15.07
N PRO A 132 -16.66 22.17 -16.18
CA PRO A 132 -17.52 21.29 -16.97
C PRO A 132 -16.77 20.08 -17.53
N PHE A 133 -17.46 18.95 -17.70
CA PHE A 133 -16.88 17.70 -18.22
C PHE A 133 -16.13 17.90 -19.55
N GLN A 134 -16.68 18.74 -20.43
CA GLN A 134 -16.14 19.06 -21.75
C GLN A 134 -14.77 19.76 -21.70
N LEU A 135 -14.44 20.40 -20.58
CA LEU A 135 -13.14 21.01 -20.32
C LEU A 135 -12.25 20.09 -19.48
N GLY A 136 -12.74 19.66 -18.31
CA GLY A 136 -11.93 18.93 -17.34
C GLY A 136 -11.40 17.61 -17.88
N PHE A 137 -12.24 16.80 -18.55
CA PHE A 137 -11.81 15.49 -19.04
C PHE A 137 -10.70 15.60 -20.10
N PRO A 138 -10.82 16.41 -21.18
CA PRO A 138 -9.69 16.62 -22.09
C PRO A 138 -8.44 17.21 -21.43
N SER A 139 -8.59 18.09 -20.44
CA SER A 139 -7.47 18.68 -19.70
C SER A 139 -6.69 17.63 -18.92
N LEU A 140 -7.39 16.76 -18.18
CA LEU A 140 -6.78 15.64 -17.47
C LEU A 140 -6.03 14.69 -18.42
N LEU A 141 -6.62 14.36 -19.58
CA LEU A 141 -5.91 13.55 -20.59
C LEU A 141 -4.63 14.23 -21.12
N ILE A 142 -4.63 15.55 -21.23
CA ILE A 142 -3.43 16.31 -21.64
C ILE A 142 -2.38 16.25 -20.53
N ILE A 143 -2.77 16.41 -19.27
CA ILE A 143 -1.87 16.33 -18.11
C ILE A 143 -1.21 14.95 -18.06
N ILE A 144 -2.02 13.88 -18.04
CA ILE A 144 -1.54 12.49 -18.03
C ILE A 144 -0.54 12.25 -19.15
N LYS A 145 -0.90 12.64 -20.38
CA LYS A 145 -0.02 12.43 -21.54
C LYS A 145 1.35 13.08 -21.33
N ASN A 146 1.40 14.31 -20.83
CA ASN A 146 2.65 15.03 -20.68
C ASN A 146 3.46 14.50 -19.50
N LEU A 147 2.82 14.25 -18.34
CA LEU A 147 3.47 13.61 -17.19
C LEU A 147 4.08 12.26 -17.58
N MET A 148 3.33 11.39 -18.27
CA MET A 148 3.84 10.10 -18.73
C MET A 148 5.04 10.21 -19.67
N VAL A 149 5.04 11.20 -20.58
CA VAL A 149 6.17 11.45 -21.48
C VAL A 149 7.40 11.89 -20.70
N VAL A 150 7.24 12.82 -19.75
CA VAL A 150 8.35 13.28 -18.88
C VAL A 150 8.86 12.12 -18.04
N TYR A 151 7.98 11.35 -17.43
CA TYR A 151 8.33 10.19 -16.60
C TYR A 151 9.15 9.17 -17.38
N ARG A 152 8.70 8.81 -18.59
CA ARG A 152 9.38 7.86 -19.47
C ARG A 152 10.75 8.36 -19.94
N ASP A 153 10.85 9.64 -20.31
CA ASP A 153 12.06 10.18 -20.91
C ASP A 153 13.14 10.56 -19.87
N ASN A 154 12.79 10.60 -18.59
CA ASN A 154 13.72 10.86 -17.50
C ASN A 154 14.21 9.56 -16.85
N THR A 155 15.53 9.35 -16.90
CA THR A 155 16.18 8.08 -16.48
C THR A 155 16.32 7.90 -14.97
N TYR A 156 15.90 8.88 -14.17
CA TYR A 156 15.83 8.74 -12.72
C TYR A 156 14.41 8.31 -12.37
N GLU A 157 14.26 7.19 -11.66
CA GLU A 157 13.00 6.80 -11.02
C GLU A 157 12.53 7.97 -10.14
N ASN A 158 11.69 8.82 -10.72
CA ASN A 158 11.24 10.03 -10.07
C ASN A 158 9.90 9.72 -9.40
N ASN A 159 9.99 9.23 -8.17
CA ASN A 159 8.82 8.89 -7.36
C ASN A 159 7.83 10.07 -7.27
N ASP A 160 8.30 11.32 -7.33
CA ASP A 160 7.42 12.48 -7.24
C ASP A 160 6.58 12.67 -8.51
N ILE A 161 7.15 12.40 -9.70
CA ILE A 161 6.38 12.41 -10.96
C ILE A 161 5.41 11.24 -10.99
N LEU A 162 5.84 10.04 -10.57
CA LEU A 162 4.96 8.88 -10.49
C LEU A 162 3.77 9.16 -9.57
N GLN A 163 4.02 9.72 -8.39
CA GLN A 163 2.97 10.14 -7.47
C GLN A 163 2.01 11.15 -8.12
N THR A 164 2.53 12.13 -8.86
CA THR A 164 1.68 13.12 -9.55
C THR A 164 0.83 12.46 -10.67
N ILE A 165 1.34 11.41 -11.31
CA ILE A 165 0.58 10.61 -12.29
C ILE A 165 -0.56 9.87 -11.59
N GLU A 166 -0.27 9.17 -10.49
CA GLU A 166 -1.26 8.44 -9.68
C GLU A 166 -2.34 9.40 -9.15
N GLU A 167 -1.97 10.55 -8.61
CA GLU A 167 -2.92 11.59 -8.18
C GLU A 167 -3.76 12.14 -9.34
N THR A 168 -3.21 12.19 -10.56
CA THR A 168 -3.98 12.56 -11.76
C THR A 168 -4.95 11.46 -12.18
N PHE A 169 -4.59 10.18 -12.00
CA PHE A 169 -5.48 9.04 -12.24
C PHE A 169 -6.65 9.06 -11.26
N ASP A 170 -6.40 9.27 -9.96
CA ASP A 170 -7.43 9.43 -8.94
C ASP A 170 -8.36 10.61 -9.27
N ALA A 171 -7.79 11.76 -9.65
CA ALA A 171 -8.55 12.92 -10.07
C ALA A 171 -9.42 12.64 -11.31
N LEU A 172 -8.93 11.85 -12.27
CA LEU A 172 -9.70 11.43 -13.44
C LEU A 172 -10.82 10.48 -13.08
N GLU A 173 -10.57 9.51 -12.20
CA GLU A 173 -11.58 8.57 -11.71
C GLU A 173 -12.73 9.31 -11.03
N GLU A 174 -12.41 10.18 -10.07
CA GLU A 174 -13.41 10.99 -9.36
C GLU A 174 -14.17 11.92 -10.33
N PHE A 175 -13.44 12.56 -11.27
CA PHE A 175 -14.06 13.40 -12.29
C PHE A 175 -15.04 12.60 -13.16
N VAL A 176 -14.66 11.41 -13.60
CA VAL A 176 -15.51 10.55 -14.42
C VAL A 176 -16.72 10.08 -13.61
N PHE A 177 -16.52 9.63 -12.37
CA PHE A 177 -17.59 9.16 -11.49
C PHE A 177 -18.71 10.20 -11.32
N GLN A 178 -18.35 11.48 -11.14
CA GLN A 178 -19.33 12.57 -10.97
C GLN A 178 -20.19 12.86 -12.21
N TYR A 179 -19.71 12.52 -13.42
CA TYR A 179 -20.36 12.88 -14.69
C TYR A 179 -20.85 11.70 -15.54
N ALA A 180 -20.26 10.50 -15.44
CA ALA A 180 -20.47 9.41 -16.37
C ALA A 180 -21.95 9.05 -16.56
N GLY A 181 -22.70 8.94 -15.47
CA GLY A 181 -24.15 8.64 -15.49
C GLY A 181 -25.02 9.74 -16.14
N ARG A 182 -24.48 10.94 -16.35
CA ARG A 182 -25.18 12.09 -16.97
C ARG A 182 -24.83 12.26 -18.45
N LEU A 183 -23.85 11.52 -18.97
CA LEU A 183 -23.42 11.61 -20.36
C LEU A 183 -24.38 10.80 -21.25
N ASN A 184 -24.82 11.41 -22.35
CA ASN A 184 -25.46 10.64 -23.42
C ASN A 184 -24.41 9.81 -24.17
N VAL A 185 -24.87 8.72 -24.82
CA VAL A 185 -24.00 7.77 -25.55
C VAL A 185 -23.11 8.45 -26.60
N LYS A 186 -23.60 9.52 -27.26
CA LYS A 186 -22.80 10.24 -28.27
C LYS A 186 -21.62 10.97 -27.64
N LEU A 187 -21.83 11.66 -26.52
CA LEU A 187 -20.76 12.34 -25.78
C LEU A 187 -19.81 11.32 -25.13
N GLN A 188 -20.35 10.26 -24.52
CA GLN A 188 -19.55 9.17 -23.96
C GLN A 188 -18.60 8.57 -25.02
N LYS A 189 -19.12 8.20 -26.20
CA LYS A 189 -18.30 7.72 -27.34
C LYS A 189 -17.26 8.74 -27.79
N LYS A 190 -17.62 10.03 -27.87
CA LYS A 190 -16.69 11.11 -28.25
C LYS A 190 -15.49 11.18 -27.29
N TYR A 191 -15.73 11.16 -25.98
CA TYR A 191 -14.67 11.30 -24.98
C TYR A 191 -13.91 10.00 -24.74
N LEU A 192 -14.57 8.84 -24.76
CA LEU A 192 -13.92 7.55 -24.72
C LEU A 192 -12.91 7.38 -25.87
N LYS A 193 -13.27 7.81 -27.08
CA LYS A 193 -12.33 7.79 -28.22
C LYS A 193 -11.08 8.65 -27.99
N GLN A 194 -11.17 9.73 -27.22
CA GLN A 194 -10.01 10.53 -26.84
C GLN A 194 -9.12 9.78 -25.85
N ALA A 195 -9.72 9.14 -24.84
CA ALA A 195 -8.98 8.32 -23.90
C ALA A 195 -8.32 7.11 -24.57
N LEU A 196 -9.04 6.38 -25.44
CA LEU A 196 -8.48 5.25 -26.20
C LEU A 196 -7.34 5.66 -27.14
N LYS A 197 -7.36 6.91 -27.63
CA LYS A 197 -6.23 7.46 -28.39
C LYS A 197 -4.99 7.65 -27.52
N LEU A 198 -5.16 8.06 -26.27
CA LEU A 198 -4.06 8.20 -25.30
C LEU A 198 -3.55 6.81 -24.85
N PHE A 199 -4.46 5.90 -24.52
CA PHE A 199 -4.17 4.50 -24.19
C PHE A 199 -3.32 3.81 -25.25
N GLY A 200 -3.66 4.00 -26.53
CA GLY A 200 -2.91 3.45 -27.66
C GLY A 200 -1.64 4.21 -28.05
N SER A 201 -1.21 5.21 -27.28
CA SER A 201 -0.07 6.06 -27.62
C SER A 201 1.24 5.59 -26.98
N ASN A 202 2.36 6.07 -27.53
CA ASN A 202 3.70 5.77 -27.00
C ASN A 202 4.00 6.48 -25.66
N ALA A 203 3.09 7.29 -25.11
CA ALA A 203 3.28 7.91 -23.80
C ALA A 203 3.52 6.86 -22.70
N PHE A 204 2.88 5.69 -22.84
CA PHE A 204 2.99 4.56 -21.92
C PHE A 204 3.99 3.49 -22.37
N GLN A 205 4.93 3.80 -23.27
CA GLN A 205 5.88 2.79 -23.73
C GLN A 205 6.78 2.36 -22.57
N GLY A 206 6.84 1.05 -22.29
CA GLY A 206 7.58 0.48 -21.15
C GLY A 206 6.83 0.47 -19.81
N TYR A 207 5.60 1.01 -19.76
CA TYR A 207 4.81 1.14 -18.53
C TYR A 207 3.37 0.64 -18.75
N ASP A 208 3.22 -0.66 -19.06
CA ASP A 208 1.90 -1.24 -19.30
C ASP A 208 1.03 -1.29 -18.05
N ASN A 209 1.60 -1.40 -16.85
CA ASN A 209 0.84 -1.28 -15.60
C ASN A 209 0.08 0.05 -15.53
N LEU A 210 0.77 1.18 -15.68
CA LEU A 210 0.16 2.53 -15.68
C LEU A 210 -0.81 2.72 -16.86
N ARG A 211 -0.55 2.04 -17.99
CA ARG A 211 -1.43 2.08 -19.15
C ARG A 211 -2.80 1.48 -18.86
N TYR A 212 -2.84 0.33 -18.19
CA TYR A 212 -4.10 -0.34 -17.86
C TYR A 212 -4.79 0.33 -16.67
N GLU A 213 -4.03 0.81 -15.68
CA GLU A 213 -4.53 1.65 -14.58
C GLU A 213 -5.25 2.91 -15.10
N PHE A 214 -4.69 3.58 -16.11
CA PHE A 214 -5.38 4.69 -16.79
C PHE A 214 -6.76 4.31 -17.37
N ILE A 215 -6.93 3.08 -17.86
CA ILE A 215 -8.24 2.60 -18.33
C ILE A 215 -9.18 2.33 -17.16
N GLU A 216 -8.66 1.84 -16.04
CA GLU A 216 -9.42 1.66 -14.81
C GLU A 216 -9.93 3.02 -14.29
N SER A 217 -9.15 4.10 -14.39
CA SER A 217 -9.61 5.46 -14.02
C SER A 217 -10.76 6.01 -14.86
N ILE A 218 -11.10 5.38 -15.99
CA ILE A 218 -12.26 5.76 -16.81
C ILE A 218 -13.33 4.67 -16.88
N HIS A 219 -13.24 3.67 -15.99
CA HIS A 219 -14.08 2.48 -16.06
C HIS A 219 -15.56 2.82 -16.13
N GLU A 220 -16.06 3.77 -15.33
CA GLU A 220 -17.48 4.22 -15.31
C GLU A 220 -18.01 4.70 -16.68
N MET A 221 -17.14 5.03 -17.64
CA MET A 221 -17.54 5.35 -19.02
C MET A 221 -17.74 4.12 -19.91
N ILE A 222 -17.32 2.93 -19.47
CA ILE A 222 -17.31 1.70 -20.25
C ILE A 222 -18.64 0.95 -20.08
N THR A 223 -19.62 1.35 -20.88
CA THR A 223 -20.92 0.69 -20.97
C THR A 223 -20.92 -0.46 -21.99
N ARG A 224 -21.99 -1.27 -22.01
CA ARG A 224 -22.19 -2.31 -23.02
C ARG A 224 -22.07 -1.79 -24.46
N ASP A 225 -22.50 -0.55 -24.71
CA ASP A 225 -22.50 0.06 -26.04
C ASP A 225 -21.11 0.42 -26.58
N VAL A 226 -20.09 0.40 -25.72
CA VAL A 226 -18.71 0.80 -26.03
C VAL A 226 -17.64 -0.22 -25.61
N ALA A 227 -18.01 -1.24 -24.85
CA ALA A 227 -17.11 -2.29 -24.35
C ALA A 227 -16.21 -2.89 -25.43
N ASP A 228 -16.78 -3.25 -26.59
CA ASP A 228 -16.03 -3.83 -27.71
C ASP A 228 -14.96 -2.89 -28.27
N GLU A 229 -15.17 -1.57 -28.21
CA GLU A 229 -14.19 -0.58 -28.67
C GLU A 229 -12.96 -0.56 -27.75
N VAL A 230 -13.17 -0.69 -26.44
CA VAL A 230 -12.10 -0.76 -25.43
C VAL A 230 -11.33 -2.07 -25.56
N ILE A 231 -12.04 -3.21 -25.66
CA ILE A 231 -11.43 -4.53 -25.84
C ILE A 231 -10.60 -4.56 -27.14
N ALA A 232 -11.13 -4.01 -28.23
CA ALA A 232 -10.42 -3.95 -29.51
C ALA A 232 -9.20 -3.02 -29.46
N ALA A 233 -9.23 -1.95 -28.67
CA ALA A 233 -8.07 -1.09 -28.46
C ALA A 233 -6.95 -1.84 -27.74
N SER A 234 -7.27 -2.61 -26.70
CA SER A 234 -6.30 -3.43 -25.97
C SER A 234 -5.78 -4.61 -26.82
N ASP A 235 -6.64 -5.29 -27.58
CA ASP A 235 -6.23 -6.37 -28.49
C ASP A 235 -5.18 -5.92 -29.53
N LYS A 236 -5.30 -4.69 -30.04
CA LYS A 236 -4.27 -4.11 -30.93
C LYS A 236 -2.92 -3.95 -30.24
N LEU A 237 -2.90 -3.60 -28.95
CA LEU A 237 -1.66 -3.47 -28.18
C LEU A 237 -1.01 -4.84 -27.95
N VAL A 238 -1.82 -5.86 -27.63
CA VAL A 238 -1.33 -7.25 -27.49
C VAL A 238 -0.72 -7.75 -28.80
N LYS A 239 -1.38 -7.51 -29.94
CA LYS A 239 -0.88 -7.93 -31.27
C LYS A 239 0.43 -7.24 -31.65
N ASN A 240 0.66 -6.03 -31.15
CA ASN A 240 1.85 -5.24 -31.43
C ASN A 240 2.93 -5.38 -30.33
N ALA A 241 2.73 -6.26 -29.35
CA ALA A 241 3.70 -6.47 -28.28
C ALA A 241 4.98 -7.13 -28.82
N ASP A 242 6.13 -6.63 -28.39
CA ASP A 242 7.39 -7.31 -28.64
C ASP A 242 7.49 -8.57 -27.76
N PHE A 243 8.54 -9.36 -27.94
CA PHE A 243 8.71 -10.61 -27.20
C PHE A 243 8.74 -10.43 -25.68
N TRP A 244 9.26 -9.29 -25.19
CA TRP A 244 9.47 -9.02 -23.77
C TRP A 244 8.20 -8.52 -23.09
N ASP A 245 7.39 -7.71 -23.78
CA ASP A 245 6.14 -7.13 -23.26
C ASP A 245 4.91 -8.06 -23.40
N ASN A 246 5.05 -9.16 -24.13
CA ASN A 246 3.91 -9.99 -24.55
C ASN A 246 3.20 -10.68 -23.39
N GLY A 247 3.94 -11.14 -22.38
CA GLY A 247 3.37 -11.82 -21.22
C GLY A 247 2.45 -10.90 -20.42
N ASP A 248 3.00 -9.78 -19.98
CA ASP A 248 2.29 -8.82 -19.12
C ASP A 248 1.11 -8.18 -19.85
N ARG A 249 1.28 -7.78 -21.12
CA ARG A 249 0.16 -7.22 -21.91
C ARG A 249 -0.97 -8.21 -22.11
N LYS A 250 -0.67 -9.51 -22.29
CA LYS A 250 -1.71 -10.55 -22.42
C LYS A 250 -2.47 -10.72 -21.11
N THR A 251 -1.77 -10.81 -19.99
CA THR A 251 -2.38 -10.91 -18.66
C THR A 251 -3.29 -9.71 -18.41
N GLN A 252 -2.80 -8.49 -18.64
CA GLN A 252 -3.58 -7.27 -18.45
C GLN A 252 -4.79 -7.18 -19.40
N HIS A 253 -4.64 -7.62 -20.66
CA HIS A 253 -5.77 -7.71 -21.59
C HIS A 253 -6.86 -8.67 -21.09
N ILE A 254 -6.48 -9.81 -20.50
CA ILE A 254 -7.43 -10.76 -19.95
C ILE A 254 -8.14 -10.16 -18.72
N ILE A 255 -7.39 -9.52 -17.81
CA ILE A 255 -7.95 -8.82 -16.64
C ILE A 255 -8.95 -7.76 -17.10
N LEU A 256 -8.59 -6.90 -18.06
CA LEU A 256 -9.48 -5.89 -18.62
C LEU A 256 -10.78 -6.51 -19.15
N ARG A 257 -10.70 -7.65 -19.86
CA ARG A 257 -11.90 -8.33 -20.37
C ARG A 257 -12.78 -8.88 -19.25
N ILE A 258 -12.19 -9.38 -18.16
CA ILE A 258 -12.93 -9.81 -16.97
C ILE A 258 -13.63 -8.62 -16.33
N MET A 259 -12.92 -7.51 -16.11
CA MET A 259 -13.46 -6.28 -15.52
C MET A 259 -14.63 -5.72 -16.34
N ILE A 260 -14.46 -5.58 -17.66
CA ILE A 260 -15.53 -5.11 -18.56
C ILE A 260 -16.73 -6.06 -18.52
N ALA A 261 -16.50 -7.38 -18.52
CA ALA A 261 -17.58 -8.36 -18.44
C ALA A 261 -18.35 -8.24 -17.11
N VAL A 262 -17.64 -8.07 -15.98
CA VAL A 262 -18.23 -7.82 -14.66
C VAL A 262 -19.07 -6.54 -14.66
N GLN A 263 -18.46 -5.42 -15.05
CA GLN A 263 -19.07 -4.10 -15.04
C GLN A 263 -20.32 -4.04 -15.93
N THR A 264 -20.28 -4.72 -17.08
CA THR A 264 -21.43 -4.81 -17.99
C THR A 264 -22.45 -5.87 -17.57
N GLY A 265 -22.33 -6.49 -16.39
CA GLY A 265 -23.25 -7.50 -15.87
C GLY A 265 -23.21 -8.84 -16.60
N GLN A 266 -22.15 -9.11 -17.37
CA GLN A 266 -21.91 -10.37 -18.09
C GLN A 266 -21.11 -11.35 -17.22
N ILE A 267 -21.59 -11.62 -16.00
CA ILE A 267 -20.86 -12.42 -14.98
C ILE A 267 -20.50 -13.82 -15.48
N GLY A 268 -21.37 -14.45 -16.28
CA GLY A 268 -21.09 -15.76 -16.89
C GLY A 268 -19.86 -15.75 -17.81
N LEU A 269 -19.73 -14.70 -18.63
CA LEU A 269 -18.57 -14.50 -19.51
C LEU A 269 -17.31 -14.20 -18.69
N ALA A 270 -17.42 -13.35 -17.65
CA ALA A 270 -16.30 -13.07 -16.76
C ALA A 270 -15.76 -14.36 -16.10
N LYS A 271 -16.66 -15.22 -15.60
CA LYS A 271 -16.31 -16.51 -15.03
C LYS A 271 -15.65 -17.45 -16.04
N GLU A 272 -16.17 -17.51 -17.26
CA GLU A 272 -15.59 -18.34 -18.33
C GLU A 272 -14.16 -17.91 -18.64
N ILE A 273 -13.93 -16.60 -18.83
CA ILE A 273 -12.61 -16.04 -19.11
C ILE A 273 -11.66 -16.30 -17.94
N ALA A 274 -12.08 -16.02 -16.70
CA ALA A 274 -11.24 -16.24 -15.53
C ALA A 274 -10.87 -17.72 -15.37
N THR A 275 -11.84 -18.63 -15.45
CA THR A 275 -11.63 -20.08 -15.29
C THR A 275 -10.66 -20.64 -16.34
N ALA A 276 -10.74 -20.14 -17.58
CA ALA A 276 -9.87 -20.57 -18.66
C ALA A 276 -8.40 -20.15 -18.49
N ASN A 277 -8.09 -19.24 -17.56
CA ASN A 277 -6.76 -18.65 -17.35
C ASN A 277 -6.31 -18.71 -15.88
N MET A 278 -6.85 -19.65 -15.09
CA MET A 278 -6.53 -19.82 -13.66
C MET A 278 -5.10 -20.30 -13.36
N ASP A 279 -4.34 -20.69 -14.39
CA ASP A 279 -2.92 -21.00 -14.31
C ASP A 279 -2.04 -19.76 -14.17
N ILE A 280 -2.59 -18.57 -14.44
CA ILE A 280 -1.93 -17.28 -14.24
C ILE A 280 -2.32 -16.74 -12.87
N ASP A 281 -1.34 -16.62 -11.96
CA ASP A 281 -1.55 -16.24 -10.55
C ASP A 281 -2.27 -14.88 -10.40
N ASP A 282 -2.00 -13.91 -11.28
CA ASP A 282 -2.65 -12.59 -11.21
C ASP A 282 -4.12 -12.64 -11.65
N ILE A 283 -4.47 -13.44 -12.66
CA ILE A 283 -5.87 -13.63 -13.07
C ILE A 283 -6.64 -14.35 -11.97
N ARG A 284 -6.02 -15.36 -11.35
CA ARG A 284 -6.61 -16.05 -10.19
C ARG A 284 -6.87 -15.08 -9.06
N GLN A 285 -5.90 -14.24 -8.69
CA GLN A 285 -6.05 -13.28 -7.61
C GLN A 285 -7.15 -12.25 -7.92
N GLN A 286 -7.18 -11.70 -9.14
CA GLN A 286 -8.20 -10.75 -9.56
C GLN A 286 -9.61 -11.35 -9.47
N TRP A 287 -9.78 -12.59 -9.93
CA TRP A 287 -11.08 -13.25 -9.84
C TRP A 287 -11.48 -13.58 -8.39
N VAL A 288 -10.52 -13.96 -7.53
CA VAL A 288 -10.78 -14.13 -6.10
C VAL A 288 -11.24 -12.81 -5.49
N SER A 289 -10.55 -11.70 -5.75
CA SER A 289 -10.93 -10.38 -5.23
C SER A 289 -12.31 -9.92 -5.74
N PHE A 290 -12.67 -10.28 -6.97
CA PHE A 290 -14.05 -10.09 -7.44
C PHE A 290 -15.07 -10.95 -6.66
N LEU A 291 -14.79 -12.23 -6.42
CA LEU A 291 -15.69 -13.08 -5.63
C LEU A 291 -15.82 -12.59 -4.18
N GLU A 292 -14.73 -12.10 -3.60
CA GLU A 292 -14.68 -11.47 -2.28
C GLU A 292 -15.58 -10.22 -2.21
N SER A 293 -15.54 -9.34 -3.22
CA SER A 293 -16.41 -8.14 -3.26
C SER A 293 -17.89 -8.45 -3.47
N GLN A 294 -18.21 -9.63 -4.00
CA GLN A 294 -19.58 -10.14 -4.13
C GLN A 294 -20.00 -11.02 -2.94
N GLU A 295 -19.20 -11.06 -1.87
CA GLU A 295 -19.41 -11.92 -0.70
C GLU A 295 -19.55 -13.43 -1.04
N ASN A 296 -19.06 -13.84 -2.21
CA ASN A 296 -19.08 -15.24 -2.65
C ASN A 296 -17.85 -16.00 -2.12
N PHE A 297 -17.76 -16.06 -0.80
CA PHE A 297 -16.58 -16.58 -0.11
C PHE A 297 -16.37 -18.08 -0.34
N ASP A 298 -17.43 -18.85 -0.57
CA ASP A 298 -17.33 -20.30 -0.82
C ASP A 298 -16.58 -20.61 -2.12
N GLU A 299 -16.92 -19.91 -3.22
CA GLU A 299 -16.22 -20.09 -4.49
C GLU A 299 -14.79 -19.50 -4.42
N ALA A 300 -14.61 -18.37 -3.74
CA ALA A 300 -13.28 -17.78 -3.52
C ALA A 300 -12.36 -18.75 -2.75
N GLU A 301 -12.86 -19.36 -1.67
CA GLU A 301 -12.15 -20.36 -0.89
C GLU A 301 -11.73 -21.54 -1.77
N LYS A 302 -12.66 -22.08 -2.57
CA LYS A 302 -12.37 -23.20 -3.47
C LYS A 302 -11.21 -22.87 -4.41
N ILE A 303 -11.23 -21.70 -5.03
CA ILE A 303 -10.18 -21.27 -5.97
C ILE A 303 -8.83 -21.09 -5.27
N LEU A 304 -8.81 -20.55 -4.05
CA LEU A 304 -7.59 -20.40 -3.24
C LEU A 304 -7.04 -21.75 -2.75
N LEU A 305 -7.92 -22.71 -2.44
CA LEU A 305 -7.51 -24.07 -2.07
C LEU A 305 -6.90 -24.82 -3.26
N GLU A 306 -7.42 -24.61 -4.47
CA GLU A 306 -6.90 -25.20 -5.73
C GLU A 306 -5.59 -24.53 -6.23
N ALA A 307 -5.15 -23.44 -5.59
CA ALA A 307 -3.98 -22.69 -6.03
C ALA A 307 -2.65 -23.48 -5.85
N PRO A 308 -1.68 -23.31 -6.77
CA PRO A 308 -0.42 -24.05 -6.72
C PRO A 308 0.41 -23.66 -5.49
N ARG A 309 0.94 -24.65 -4.76
CA ARG A 309 1.80 -24.45 -3.57
C ARG A 309 3.18 -25.08 -3.77
N ASN A 310 3.74 -24.91 -4.97
CA ASN A 310 4.93 -25.65 -5.42
C ASN A 310 6.24 -25.15 -4.77
N ASN A 311 6.26 -23.91 -4.28
CA ASN A 311 7.39 -23.33 -3.59
C ASN A 311 6.94 -22.48 -2.39
N ALA A 312 7.91 -22.04 -1.58
CA ALA A 312 7.63 -21.30 -0.35
C ALA A 312 6.87 -19.99 -0.59
N TRP A 313 7.25 -19.23 -1.63
CA TRP A 313 6.61 -17.96 -1.98
C TRP A 313 5.15 -18.15 -2.42
N GLN A 314 4.87 -19.10 -3.31
CA GLN A 314 3.50 -19.41 -3.74
C GLN A 314 2.65 -19.89 -2.56
N LYS A 315 3.21 -20.76 -1.73
CA LYS A 315 2.51 -21.24 -0.54
C LYS A 315 2.13 -20.10 0.40
N GLU A 316 3.08 -19.19 0.68
CA GLU A 316 2.83 -18.04 1.54
C GLU A 316 1.77 -17.12 0.94
N ARG A 317 1.91 -16.72 -0.33
CA ARG A 317 0.93 -15.88 -1.04
C ARG A 317 -0.50 -16.42 -0.92
N TRP A 318 -0.71 -17.70 -1.20
CA TRP A 318 -2.05 -18.28 -1.17
C TRP A 318 -2.57 -18.57 0.23
N ASP A 319 -1.68 -18.89 1.18
CA ASP A 319 -2.06 -19.03 2.58
C ASP A 319 -2.40 -17.65 3.20
N ASP A 320 -1.79 -16.56 2.73
CA ASP A 320 -2.15 -15.17 3.06
C ASP A 320 -3.52 -14.79 2.51
N SER A 321 -3.77 -14.97 1.21
CA SER A 321 -5.09 -14.70 0.63
C SER A 321 -6.19 -15.51 1.33
N LEU A 322 -5.94 -16.78 1.65
CA LEU A 322 -6.90 -17.62 2.37
C LEU A 322 -7.12 -17.16 3.82
N THR A 323 -6.07 -16.64 4.46
CA THR A 323 -6.20 -16.01 5.79
C THR A 323 -7.08 -14.77 5.71
N GLY A 324 -6.84 -13.89 4.74
CA GLY A 324 -7.65 -12.69 4.50
C GLY A 324 -9.12 -13.02 4.29
N LEU A 325 -9.41 -13.99 3.41
CA LEU A 325 -10.77 -14.48 3.15
C LEU A 325 -11.47 -14.96 4.43
N TYR A 326 -10.80 -15.78 5.25
CA TYR A 326 -11.40 -16.29 6.49
C TYR A 326 -11.59 -15.23 7.57
N VAL A 327 -10.73 -14.21 7.63
CA VAL A 327 -10.93 -13.06 8.52
C VAL A 327 -12.12 -12.23 8.06
N MET A 328 -12.19 -11.91 6.77
CA MET A 328 -13.25 -11.09 6.19
C MET A 328 -14.63 -11.74 6.30
N SER A 329 -14.71 -13.07 6.21
CA SER A 329 -15.95 -13.85 6.34
C SER A 329 -16.25 -14.37 7.76
N ASP A 330 -15.53 -13.88 8.78
CA ASP A 330 -15.63 -14.27 10.20
C ASP A 330 -15.57 -15.80 10.44
N GLN A 331 -14.78 -16.52 9.63
CA GLN A 331 -14.62 -17.96 9.71
C GLN A 331 -13.53 -18.35 10.71
N LYS A 332 -13.69 -17.96 11.99
CA LYS A 332 -12.72 -18.23 13.07
C LYS A 332 -12.28 -19.71 13.14
N ALA A 333 -13.22 -20.63 12.96
CA ALA A 333 -12.95 -22.07 13.00
C ALA A 333 -11.96 -22.55 11.92
N LYS A 334 -11.84 -21.82 10.80
CA LYS A 334 -10.88 -22.11 9.72
C LYS A 334 -9.60 -21.29 9.82
N VAL A 335 -9.68 -20.01 10.21
CA VAL A 335 -8.51 -19.14 10.28
C VAL A 335 -7.52 -19.58 11.38
N ILE A 336 -8.02 -20.01 12.55
CA ILE A 336 -7.19 -20.42 13.69
C ILE A 336 -6.26 -21.60 13.33
N PRO A 337 -6.78 -22.74 12.82
CA PRO A 337 -5.90 -23.84 12.43
C PRO A 337 -4.99 -23.50 11.24
N LEU A 338 -5.43 -22.64 10.30
CA LEU A 338 -4.60 -22.17 9.21
C LEU A 338 -3.39 -21.38 9.75
N LEU A 339 -3.62 -20.33 10.53
CA LEU A 339 -2.57 -19.49 11.11
C LEU A 339 -1.58 -20.30 11.95
N ARG A 340 -2.08 -21.22 12.79
CA ARG A 340 -1.23 -22.14 13.54
C ARG A 340 -0.32 -22.95 12.61
N LYS A 341 -0.88 -23.53 11.55
CA LYS A 341 -0.14 -24.32 10.55
C LYS A 341 0.90 -23.47 9.83
N ARG A 342 0.56 -22.23 9.49
CA ARG A 342 1.46 -21.27 8.83
C ARG A 342 2.68 -20.98 9.69
N VAL A 343 2.48 -20.60 10.96
CA VAL A 343 3.58 -20.39 11.93
C VAL A 343 4.47 -21.63 12.03
N LEU A 344 3.88 -22.82 12.24
CA LEU A 344 4.65 -24.07 12.36
C LEU A 344 5.29 -24.55 11.05
N SER A 345 5.03 -23.86 9.93
CA SER A 345 5.60 -24.14 8.61
C SER A 345 6.48 -23.00 8.11
N HIS A 346 7.12 -22.26 9.02
CA HIS A 346 8.09 -21.18 8.74
C HIS A 346 7.50 -19.88 8.17
N GLN A 347 6.17 -19.69 8.21
CA GLN A 347 5.53 -18.41 7.92
C GLN A 347 5.25 -17.68 9.23
N THR A 348 6.29 -17.11 9.85
CA THR A 348 6.20 -16.53 11.20
C THR A 348 5.49 -15.18 11.26
N ASN A 349 5.28 -14.51 10.11
CA ASN A 349 4.41 -13.33 9.99
C ASN A 349 2.96 -13.59 10.47
N ALA A 350 2.47 -14.84 10.36
CA ALA A 350 1.15 -15.24 10.83
C ALA A 350 1.01 -15.25 12.38
N TYR A 351 2.11 -15.11 13.13
CA TYR A 351 2.13 -15.28 14.58
C TYR A 351 1.31 -14.23 15.33
N GLU A 352 1.49 -12.95 15.00
CA GLU A 352 0.79 -11.85 15.71
C GLU A 352 -0.71 -11.95 15.53
N LEU A 353 -1.19 -12.22 14.31
CA LEU A 353 -2.61 -12.41 14.06
C LEU A 353 -3.16 -13.63 14.81
N TYR A 354 -2.44 -14.75 14.83
CA TYR A 354 -2.82 -15.92 15.62
C TYR A 354 -2.94 -15.59 17.11
N LYS A 355 -1.93 -14.91 17.67
CA LYS A 355 -1.89 -14.51 19.08
C LYS A 355 -3.06 -13.60 19.43
N ASN A 356 -3.33 -12.57 18.63
CA ASN A 356 -4.39 -11.61 18.88
C ASN A 356 -5.76 -12.27 18.92
N ILE A 357 -6.08 -13.15 17.95
CA ILE A 357 -7.34 -13.91 17.96
C ILE A 357 -7.48 -14.76 19.23
N MET A 358 -6.38 -15.39 19.68
CA MET A 358 -6.39 -16.23 20.88
C MET A 358 -6.47 -15.42 22.19
N ILE A 359 -5.99 -14.17 22.20
CA ILE A 359 -6.16 -13.24 23.32
C ILE A 359 -7.62 -12.81 23.40
N ASP A 360 -8.22 -12.43 22.29
CA ASP A 360 -9.63 -12.02 22.22
C ASP A 360 -10.57 -13.12 22.71
N ASP A 361 -10.25 -14.38 22.40
CA ASP A 361 -10.99 -15.55 22.86
C ASP A 361 -10.63 -15.98 24.31
N ASN A 362 -9.73 -15.26 25.01
CA ASN A 362 -9.21 -15.61 26.35
C ASN A 362 -8.56 -17.00 26.44
N LEU A 363 -7.98 -17.49 25.34
CA LEU A 363 -7.36 -18.81 25.24
C LEU A 363 -5.83 -18.76 25.30
N TRP A 364 -5.22 -17.59 25.09
CA TRP A 364 -3.77 -17.46 24.91
C TRP A 364 -2.95 -18.09 26.05
N GLU A 365 -3.23 -17.73 27.31
CA GLU A 365 -2.49 -18.24 28.46
C GLU A 365 -2.53 -19.78 28.56
N LYS A 366 -3.65 -20.38 28.15
CA LYS A 366 -3.85 -21.84 28.17
C LYS A 366 -3.06 -22.54 27.06
N ILE A 367 -3.03 -21.99 25.85
CA ILE A 367 -2.46 -22.66 24.68
C ILE A 367 -0.99 -22.35 24.45
N TYR A 368 -0.55 -21.14 24.83
CA TYR A 368 0.79 -20.63 24.53
C TYR A 368 1.91 -21.55 25.03
N PRO A 369 1.86 -22.11 26.26
CA PRO A 369 2.94 -22.99 26.74
C PRO A 369 3.19 -24.22 25.88
N ASN A 370 2.13 -24.82 25.33
CA ASN A 370 2.26 -25.98 24.43
C ASN A 370 2.64 -25.55 23.01
N PHE A 371 2.07 -24.44 22.53
CA PHE A 371 2.41 -23.91 21.22
C PHE A 371 3.89 -23.49 21.13
N LEU A 372 4.43 -22.87 22.18
CA LEU A 372 5.85 -22.51 22.28
C LEU A 372 6.77 -23.73 22.14
N LYS A 373 6.40 -24.87 22.74
CA LYS A 373 7.15 -26.13 22.62
C LYS A 373 7.09 -26.71 21.21
N GLU A 374 5.98 -26.52 20.50
CA GLU A 374 5.86 -26.93 19.10
C GLU A 374 6.72 -26.03 18.20
N MET A 375 6.68 -24.71 18.43
CA MET A 375 7.52 -23.75 17.72
C MET A 375 9.01 -24.05 17.92
N GLU A 376 9.48 -24.33 19.15
CA GLU A 376 10.89 -24.71 19.39
C GLU A 376 11.34 -25.92 18.55
N LYS A 377 10.44 -26.88 18.33
CA LYS A 377 10.73 -28.11 17.59
C LYS A 377 10.68 -27.93 16.07
N LYS A 378 9.84 -27.02 15.57
CA LYS A 378 9.53 -26.86 14.15
C LYS A 378 10.31 -25.74 13.50
N LEU A 379 10.43 -24.61 14.18
CA LEU A 379 11.08 -23.42 13.66
C LEU A 379 12.59 -23.56 13.66
N THR A 380 13.24 -22.77 12.81
CA THR A 380 14.69 -22.58 12.88
C THR A 380 15.06 -21.85 14.17
N ARG A 381 16.33 -21.95 14.58
CA ARG A 381 16.84 -21.25 15.76
C ARG A 381 16.65 -19.73 15.72
N TYR A 382 16.62 -19.12 14.54
CA TYR A 382 16.43 -17.68 14.38
C TYR A 382 14.95 -17.30 14.41
N GLU A 383 14.10 -18.04 13.70
CA GLU A 383 12.65 -17.84 13.76
C GLU A 383 12.13 -18.01 15.19
N PHE A 384 12.54 -19.07 15.88
CA PHE A 384 12.17 -19.27 17.28
C PHE A 384 12.76 -18.19 18.19
N GLY A 385 14.00 -17.77 17.94
CA GLY A 385 14.62 -16.67 18.68
C GLY A 385 13.85 -15.36 18.55
N ASP A 386 13.36 -15.04 17.35
CA ASP A 386 12.57 -13.84 17.06
C ASP A 386 11.22 -13.89 17.79
N ILE A 387 10.55 -15.06 17.82
CA ILE A 387 9.33 -15.26 18.63
C ILE A 387 9.60 -15.02 20.12
N LEU A 388 10.72 -15.50 20.66
CA LEU A 388 11.06 -15.28 22.07
C LEU A 388 11.36 -13.81 22.40
N VAL A 389 11.90 -13.05 21.44
CA VAL A 389 12.06 -11.59 21.59
C VAL A 389 10.68 -10.94 21.67
N THR A 390 9.77 -11.26 20.74
CA THR A 390 8.40 -10.72 20.73
C THR A 390 7.67 -11.00 22.05
N GLU A 391 7.81 -12.21 22.60
CA GLU A 391 7.19 -12.61 23.87
C GLU A 391 7.96 -12.15 25.12
N LYS A 392 9.08 -11.45 24.95
CA LYS A 392 9.97 -11.00 26.03
C LYS A 392 10.45 -12.14 26.94
N GLU A 393 10.59 -13.34 26.36
CA GLU A 393 10.98 -14.58 27.03
C GLU A 393 12.51 -14.70 27.12
N TYR A 394 13.14 -13.65 27.65
CA TYR A 394 14.60 -13.46 27.62
C TYR A 394 15.39 -14.58 28.31
N SER A 395 14.81 -15.22 29.34
CA SER A 395 15.43 -16.39 29.97
C SER A 395 15.55 -17.56 28.99
N LYS A 396 14.46 -17.88 28.27
CA LYS A 396 14.45 -18.95 27.27
C LYS A 396 15.34 -18.60 26.08
N LEU A 397 15.36 -17.33 25.67
CA LEU A 397 16.23 -16.87 24.58
C LEU A 397 17.71 -17.03 24.95
N LEU A 398 18.10 -16.67 26.18
CA LEU A 398 19.44 -16.90 26.71
C LEU A 398 19.80 -18.40 26.71
N ASP A 399 18.87 -19.28 27.07
CA ASP A 399 19.08 -20.72 27.04
C ASP A 399 19.25 -21.25 25.60
N GLN A 400 18.53 -20.70 24.61
CA GLN A 400 18.77 -21.01 23.20
C GLN A 400 20.17 -20.56 22.75
N LEU A 401 20.63 -19.38 23.16
CA LEU A 401 22.00 -18.92 22.84
C LEU A 401 23.06 -19.85 23.41
N LYS A 402 22.89 -20.31 24.66
CA LYS A 402 23.79 -21.29 25.29
C LYS A 402 23.74 -22.65 24.59
N LYS A 403 22.55 -23.12 24.21
CA LYS A 403 22.32 -24.41 23.53
C LYS A 403 23.01 -24.47 22.16
N TYR A 404 22.84 -23.44 21.33
CA TYR A 404 23.40 -23.43 19.98
C TYR A 404 24.84 -22.92 19.91
N ASN A 405 25.29 -22.16 20.91
CA ASN A 405 26.66 -21.66 21.01
C ASN A 405 27.15 -20.98 19.70
N SER A 406 26.30 -20.16 19.10
CA SER A 406 26.52 -19.56 17.79
C SER A 406 26.85 -18.07 17.92
N ALA A 407 28.08 -17.67 17.59
CA ALA A 407 28.50 -16.27 17.64
C ALA A 407 27.59 -15.34 16.80
N PRO A 408 27.20 -15.67 15.55
CA PRO A 408 26.23 -14.86 14.81
C PRO A 408 24.88 -14.69 15.51
N MET A 409 24.38 -15.73 16.19
CA MET A 409 23.12 -15.66 16.93
C MET A 409 23.26 -14.79 18.18
N ILE A 410 24.36 -14.92 18.92
CA ILE A 410 24.66 -14.09 20.08
C ILE A 410 24.77 -12.61 19.68
N ARG A 411 25.43 -12.30 18.54
CA ARG A 411 25.49 -10.94 17.98
C ARG A 411 24.10 -10.40 17.66
N LYS A 412 23.27 -11.18 16.95
CA LYS A 412 21.90 -10.77 16.56
C LYS A 412 21.05 -10.36 17.77
N TYR A 413 21.05 -11.16 18.84
CA TYR A 413 20.15 -10.95 19.99
C TYR A 413 20.78 -10.15 21.13
N LEU A 414 22.01 -9.65 20.97
CA LEU A 414 22.69 -8.84 21.98
C LEU A 414 21.87 -7.59 22.38
N PRO A 415 21.35 -6.77 21.43
CA PRO A 415 20.58 -5.56 21.77
C PRO A 415 19.35 -5.85 22.64
N GLU A 416 18.64 -6.94 22.33
CA GLU A 416 17.42 -7.32 23.03
C GLU A 416 17.71 -7.93 24.42
N LEU A 417 18.74 -8.76 24.54
CA LEU A 417 19.01 -9.47 25.78
C LEU A 417 19.80 -8.64 26.80
N TYR A 418 20.73 -7.80 26.36
CA TYR A 418 21.65 -7.13 27.26
C TYR A 418 20.95 -6.27 28.32
N PRO A 419 19.94 -5.42 27.99
CA PRO A 419 19.22 -4.63 28.99
C PRO A 419 18.60 -5.45 30.12
N HIS A 420 18.21 -6.70 29.83
CA HIS A 420 17.45 -7.55 30.74
C HIS A 420 18.29 -8.64 31.45
N ARG A 421 19.45 -9.02 30.90
CA ARG A 421 20.34 -10.09 31.40
C ARG A 421 21.82 -9.73 31.31
N LYS A 422 22.16 -8.49 31.72
CA LYS A 422 23.50 -7.88 31.56
C LYS A 422 24.68 -8.81 31.88
N LYS A 423 24.69 -9.41 33.09
CA LYS A 423 25.84 -10.20 33.57
C LYS A 423 26.00 -11.48 32.76
N GLU A 424 24.92 -12.21 32.55
CA GLU A 424 24.94 -13.49 31.85
C GLU A 424 25.25 -13.31 30.36
N VAL A 425 24.69 -12.29 29.74
CA VAL A 425 24.91 -11.98 28.32
C VAL A 425 26.33 -11.47 28.10
N ALA A 426 26.85 -10.59 28.97
CA ALA A 426 28.25 -10.15 28.89
C ALA A 426 29.23 -11.32 29.00
N ALA A 427 29.01 -12.22 29.98
CA ALA A 427 29.85 -13.39 30.15
C ALA A 427 29.78 -14.32 28.93
N LEU A 428 28.58 -14.57 28.40
CA LEU A 428 28.38 -15.40 27.22
C LEU A 428 29.03 -14.76 25.97
N TYR A 429 28.84 -13.46 25.76
CA TYR A 429 29.42 -12.73 24.64
C TYR A 429 30.95 -12.79 24.67
N TYR A 430 31.55 -12.56 25.84
CA TYR A 430 32.99 -12.67 26.00
C TYR A 430 33.51 -14.08 25.68
N ASP A 431 32.90 -15.10 26.29
CA ASP A 431 33.36 -16.49 26.15
C ASP A 431 33.12 -17.07 24.74
N LYS A 432 32.05 -16.66 24.06
CA LYS A 432 31.61 -17.29 22.81
C LYS A 432 31.79 -16.45 21.55
N VAL A 433 32.03 -15.15 21.69
CA VAL A 433 32.29 -14.24 20.57
C VAL A 433 33.73 -13.74 20.65
N VAL A 434 34.09 -13.05 21.74
CA VAL A 434 35.37 -12.34 21.87
C VAL A 434 36.56 -13.30 21.96
N VAL A 435 36.55 -14.26 22.88
CA VAL A 435 37.67 -15.20 23.10
C VAL A 435 37.89 -16.14 21.90
N PRO A 436 36.85 -16.68 21.21
CA PRO A 436 37.08 -17.49 20.03
C PRO A 436 37.63 -16.67 18.85
N GLU A 437 37.18 -15.43 18.65
CA GLU A 437 37.68 -14.58 17.56
C GLU A 437 39.16 -14.22 17.76
N SER A 438 39.60 -13.98 19.00
CA SER A 438 41.01 -13.71 19.31
C SER A 438 41.97 -14.88 19.07
N LYS A 439 41.43 -16.10 18.95
CA LYS A 439 42.20 -17.34 18.71
C LYS A 439 42.28 -17.73 17.24
N LYS A 440 41.58 -17.03 16.34
CA LYS A 440 41.63 -17.34 14.91
C LYS A 440 42.92 -16.81 14.28
N ASP A 441 43.41 -17.55 13.28
CA ASP A 441 44.60 -17.18 12.51
C ASP A 441 44.25 -16.62 11.12
N SER A 442 42.98 -16.31 10.86
CA SER A 442 42.57 -15.68 9.60
C SER A 442 42.93 -14.19 9.59
N ALA A 443 43.35 -13.67 8.44
CA ALA A 443 43.72 -12.26 8.28
C ALA A 443 42.61 -11.26 8.66
N ASN A 444 41.34 -11.67 8.61
CA ASN A 444 40.20 -10.84 8.99
C ASN A 444 39.85 -10.88 10.49
N ALA A 445 40.42 -11.82 11.27
CA ALA A 445 40.08 -11.99 12.67
C ALA A 445 40.37 -10.74 13.55
N PRO A 446 41.50 -10.01 13.39
CA PRO A 446 41.75 -8.76 14.12
C PRO A 446 40.65 -7.72 13.91
N ARG A 447 40.22 -7.56 12.65
CA ARG A 447 39.19 -6.59 12.26
C ARG A 447 37.82 -6.98 12.82
N GLN A 448 37.47 -8.27 12.76
CA GLN A 448 36.21 -8.77 13.31
C GLN A 448 36.19 -8.67 14.84
N LEU A 449 37.29 -8.98 15.53
CA LEU A 449 37.40 -8.84 16.98
C LEU A 449 37.19 -7.39 17.43
N ARG A 450 37.81 -6.42 16.73
CA ARG A 450 37.53 -5.01 16.98
C ARG A 450 36.04 -4.70 16.82
N LYS A 451 35.44 -5.13 15.71
CA LYS A 451 34.02 -4.89 15.45
C LYS A 451 33.15 -5.46 16.57
N ASP A 452 33.41 -6.67 17.02
CA ASP A 452 32.64 -7.29 18.11
C ASP A 452 32.76 -6.52 19.44
N LEU A 453 33.94 -5.94 19.73
CA LEU A 453 34.14 -5.08 20.91
C LEU A 453 33.43 -3.73 20.78
N ASP A 454 33.48 -3.11 19.60
CA ASP A 454 32.80 -1.86 19.27
C ASP A 454 31.27 -2.06 19.34
N ASP A 455 30.72 -3.07 18.65
CA ASP A 455 29.29 -3.41 18.64
C ASP A 455 28.79 -3.70 20.07
N PHE A 456 29.56 -4.43 20.88
CA PHE A 456 29.19 -4.66 22.28
C PHE A 456 29.23 -3.37 23.11
N PHE A 457 30.21 -2.50 22.89
CA PHE A 457 30.29 -1.22 23.58
C PHE A 457 29.08 -0.33 23.26
N GLU A 458 28.68 -0.24 21.99
CA GLU A 458 27.52 0.53 21.54
C GLU A 458 26.22 0.07 22.23
N VAL A 459 25.99 -1.24 22.29
CA VAL A 459 24.79 -1.78 22.95
C VAL A 459 24.85 -1.63 24.48
N SER A 460 26.03 -1.88 25.07
CA SER A 460 26.13 -2.00 26.52
C SER A 460 26.30 -0.68 27.26
N GLY A 461 26.92 0.31 26.60
CA GLY A 461 27.45 1.52 27.24
C GLY A 461 28.54 1.26 28.29
N ASP A 462 28.99 0.02 28.48
CA ASP A 462 29.90 -0.36 29.58
C ASP A 462 31.36 -0.28 29.12
N GLY A 463 31.83 0.95 28.91
CA GLY A 463 33.22 1.19 28.52
C GLY A 463 34.24 0.66 29.54
N LYS A 464 33.87 0.54 30.83
CA LYS A 464 34.77 -0.03 31.85
C LYS A 464 34.94 -1.54 31.66
N LEU A 465 33.87 -2.26 31.34
CA LEU A 465 33.93 -3.69 31.05
C LEU A 465 34.73 -3.95 29.77
N VAL A 466 34.44 -3.25 28.69
CA VAL A 466 35.13 -3.45 27.40
C VAL A 466 36.62 -3.11 27.52
N GLN A 467 36.98 -2.04 28.23
CA GLN A 467 38.39 -1.72 28.51
C GLN A 467 39.10 -2.82 29.32
N ARG A 468 38.40 -3.51 30.25
CA ARG A 468 38.98 -4.65 30.96
C ARG A 468 39.24 -5.83 30.03
N TRP A 469 38.29 -6.14 29.14
CA TRP A 469 38.49 -7.20 28.13
C TRP A 469 39.64 -6.87 27.19
N ILE A 470 39.72 -5.64 26.67
CA ILE A 470 40.82 -5.21 25.80
C ILE A 470 42.17 -5.39 26.50
N LYS A 471 42.31 -4.97 27.76
CA LYS A 471 43.57 -5.14 28.52
C LYS A 471 43.95 -6.62 28.69
N GLN A 472 42.98 -7.49 28.93
CA GLN A 472 43.23 -8.94 29.02
C GLN A 472 43.68 -9.51 27.67
N LEU A 473 43.04 -9.11 26.58
CA LEU A 473 43.39 -9.55 25.22
C LEU A 473 44.77 -9.04 24.80
N GLN A 474 45.14 -7.80 25.14
CA GLN A 474 46.47 -7.24 24.86
C GLN A 474 47.60 -8.04 25.53
N LEU A 475 47.37 -8.54 26.76
CA LEU A 475 48.33 -9.43 27.43
C LEU A 475 48.39 -10.80 26.76
N GLN A 476 47.26 -11.34 26.31
CA GLN A 476 47.18 -12.66 25.68
C GLN A 476 47.75 -12.70 24.26
N LEU A 477 47.71 -11.58 23.53
CA LEU A 477 48.08 -11.47 22.11
C LEU A 477 49.34 -10.63 21.91
N ALA A 478 50.22 -10.58 22.92
CA ALA A 478 51.39 -9.72 22.94
C ALA A 478 52.36 -9.97 21.77
N ASP A 479 52.33 -11.17 21.19
CA ASP A 479 53.14 -11.61 20.04
C ASP A 479 52.43 -11.44 18.69
N LYS A 480 51.17 -10.98 18.67
CA LYS A 480 50.36 -10.78 17.44
C LYS A 480 50.14 -9.28 17.16
N PRO A 481 51.07 -8.57 16.48
CA PRO A 481 51.02 -7.12 16.31
C PRO A 481 49.76 -6.62 15.59
N GLU A 482 49.24 -7.38 14.62
CA GLU A 482 48.00 -7.03 13.90
C GLU A 482 46.80 -6.94 14.86
N PHE A 483 46.65 -7.89 15.80
CA PHE A 483 45.58 -7.83 16.80
C PHE A 483 45.75 -6.62 17.74
N LEU A 484 46.98 -6.31 18.15
CA LEU A 484 47.26 -5.17 19.03
C LEU A 484 46.86 -3.83 18.39
N GLU A 485 47.11 -3.65 17.09
CA GLU A 485 46.69 -2.46 16.34
C GLU A 485 45.17 -2.26 16.42
N PHE A 486 44.39 -3.30 16.09
CA PHE A 486 42.94 -3.23 16.10
C PHE A 486 42.36 -3.05 17.52
N LEU A 487 42.98 -3.62 18.55
CA LEU A 487 42.60 -3.40 19.96
C LEU A 487 42.89 -1.96 20.42
N SER A 488 43.98 -1.34 19.94
CA SER A 488 44.25 0.08 20.18
C SER A 488 43.20 0.98 19.53
N LEU A 489 42.71 0.64 18.34
CA LEU A 489 41.63 1.38 17.68
C LEU A 489 40.31 1.27 18.47
N ALA A 490 39.94 0.09 18.95
CA ALA A 490 38.76 -0.09 19.81
C ALA A 490 38.89 0.73 21.11
N THR A 491 40.09 0.78 21.71
CA THR A 491 40.36 1.60 22.92
C THR A 491 40.10 3.09 22.66
N ARG A 492 40.58 3.61 21.53
CA ARG A 492 40.37 5.01 21.14
C ARG A 492 38.88 5.33 20.94
N ASN A 493 38.13 4.41 20.34
CA ASN A 493 36.68 4.57 20.14
C ASN A 493 35.96 4.80 21.49
N ILE A 494 36.24 3.94 22.47
CA ILE A 494 35.66 4.02 23.83
C ILE A 494 36.11 5.30 24.58
N GLU A 495 37.30 5.82 24.30
CA GLU A 495 37.82 7.04 24.91
C GLU A 495 37.25 8.31 24.30
N MET A 496 37.01 8.32 22.98
CA MET A 496 36.40 9.45 22.29
C MET A 496 34.93 9.61 22.66
N SER A 497 34.17 8.52 22.77
CA SER A 497 32.76 8.56 23.17
C SER A 497 32.51 9.08 24.60
N LYS A 498 33.57 9.19 25.43
CA LYS A 498 33.51 9.81 26.77
C LYS A 498 33.66 11.33 26.73
N LYS A 499 34.07 11.92 25.60
CA LYS A 499 34.30 13.37 25.46
C LYS A 499 33.07 14.14 24.95
N ASP A 500 32.05 13.43 24.46
CA ASP A 500 30.83 14.02 23.88
C ASP A 500 29.62 14.03 24.86
N TYR A 501 29.86 13.86 26.17
CA TYR A 501 28.87 13.97 27.25
C TYR A 501 29.24 14.99 28.31
#